data_AF-A0AAY5ETJ0-F1
#
_entry.id   AF-A0AAY5ETJ0-F1
#
_cell.length_a   1.000
_cell.length_b   1.000
_cell.length_c   1.000
_cell.angle_alpha   90.00
_cell.angle_beta   90.00
_cell.angle_gamma   90.00
#
_symmetry.space_group_name_H-M   'P 1'
#
loop_
_entity.id
_entity.type
_entity.pdbx_description
1 polymer ?
#
loop_
_entity_poly.entity_id
_entity_poly.type
_entity_poly.pdbx_seq_one_letter_code
_entity_poly.pdbx_strand_id
1 'polypeptide(L)'
;MIGGSVTLYQGTSIQRGELLHLSEPLVSLPRLLNILNSFGKVSGYKVNLEKRELLAICQVIQSAARSQFLFKVNTKKFKYLGVWVL
;
A
#
# COMPACT_ATOMS: atom_id res chain seq x y z
N MET A 1 5.56 -15.31 -15.71
CA MET A 1 4.40 -14.54 -15.22
C MET A 1 4.16 -14.97 -13.78
N ILE A 2 4.77 -14.28 -12.82
CA ILE A 2 4.66 -14.62 -11.40
C ILE A 2 3.87 -13.50 -10.74
N GLY A 3 2.55 -13.71 -10.67
CA GLY A 3 1.63 -12.81 -9.97
C GLY A 3 1.80 -12.95 -8.48
N GLY A 4 2.70 -12.17 -7.88
CA GLY A 4 2.69 -11.97 -6.44
C GLY A 4 1.59 -10.99 -6.06
N SER A 5 0.95 -11.16 -4.91
CA SER A 5 0.03 -10.17 -4.35
C SER A 5 0.76 -9.23 -3.38
N VAL A 6 0.22 -8.04 -3.22
CA VAL A 6 0.69 -6.97 -2.34
C VAL A 6 -0.48 -6.37 -1.63
N THR A 7 -0.31 -6.09 -0.35
CA THR A 7 -1.39 -5.53 0.45
C THR A 7 -0.98 -4.14 0.93
N LEU A 8 -1.69 -3.12 0.45
CA LEU A 8 -1.55 -1.72 0.84
C LEU A 8 -2.37 -1.45 2.10
N TYR A 9 -1.74 -0.88 3.12
CA TYR A 9 -2.42 -0.53 4.38
C TYR A 9 -2.24 0.95 4.71
N GLN A 10 -3.31 1.55 5.23
CA GLN A 10 -3.23 2.81 5.96
C GLN A 10 -3.11 2.55 7.46
N GLY A 11 -1.98 2.94 8.05
CA GLY A 11 -1.80 2.98 9.50
C GLY A 11 -2.16 4.35 10.04
N THR A 12 -3.36 4.51 10.59
CA THR A 12 -3.64 5.62 11.50
C THR A 12 -4.41 5.13 12.72
N SER A 13 -3.88 5.52 13.88
CA SER A 13 -4.56 5.53 15.17
C SER A 13 -6.00 6.00 14.99
N ILE A 14 -6.94 5.09 15.23
CA ILE A 14 -8.38 5.28 15.42
C ILE A 14 -9.00 6.42 14.59
N GLN A 15 -9.31 6.12 13.31
CA GLN A 15 -10.55 6.46 12.61
C GLN A 15 -10.36 6.12 11.12
N ARG A 16 -11.02 5.03 10.67
CA ARG A 16 -11.05 4.47 9.30
C ARG A 16 -9.67 4.16 8.68
N GLY A 17 -9.05 3.07 9.12
CA GLY A 17 -7.95 2.44 8.38
C GLY A 17 -8.52 1.52 7.30
N GLU A 18 -8.27 1.83 6.03
CA GLU A 18 -8.62 0.98 4.90
C GLU A 18 -7.46 0.03 4.57
N LEU A 19 -7.80 -1.25 4.41
CA LEU A 19 -6.91 -2.33 4.01
C LEU A 19 -7.26 -2.69 2.57
N LEU A 20 -6.26 -2.67 1.68
CA LEU A 20 -6.44 -3.03 0.28
C LEU A 20 -5.48 -4.14 -0.13
N HIS A 21 -6.03 -5.24 -0.66
CA HIS A 21 -5.25 -6.30 -1.29
C HIS A 21 -5.17 -6.06 -2.80
N LEU A 22 -3.95 -6.12 -3.34
CA LEU A 22 -3.65 -5.97 -4.76
C LEU A 22 -3.02 -7.27 -5.27
N SER A 23 -3.60 -7.85 -6.31
CA SER A 23 -2.90 -8.84 -7.12
C SER A 23 -1.97 -8.10 -8.09
N GLU A 24 -0.78 -8.63 -8.34
CA GLU A 24 0.20 -8.08 -9.30
C GLU A 24 0.58 -6.61 -9.04
N PRO A 25 1.18 -6.28 -7.88
CA PRO A 25 1.49 -4.91 -7.43
C PRO A 25 2.22 -4.07 -8.45
N LEU A 26 3.15 -4.66 -9.19
CA LEU A 26 3.99 -3.93 -10.13
C LEU A 26 3.15 -3.27 -11.23
N VAL A 27 1.99 -3.84 -11.53
CA VAL A 27 1.04 -3.33 -12.52
C VAL A 27 -0.12 -2.58 -11.85
N SER A 28 -0.69 -3.16 -10.79
CA SER A 28 -1.90 -2.62 -10.16
C SER A 28 -1.65 -1.42 -9.25
N LEU A 29 -0.50 -1.36 -8.58
CA LEU A 29 -0.19 -0.30 -7.62
C LEU A 29 0.00 1.07 -8.30
N PRO A 30 0.76 1.21 -9.41
CA PRO A 30 0.81 2.46 -10.16
C PRO A 30 -0.56 2.92 -10.67
N ARG A 31 -1.39 1.98 -11.15
CA ARG A 31 -2.72 2.28 -11.67
C ARG A 31 -3.66 2.78 -10.56
N LEU A 32 -3.61 2.15 -9.39
CA LEU A 32 -4.35 2.58 -8.21
C LEU A 32 -3.95 4.01 -7.79
N LEU A 33 -2.66 4.30 -7.73
CA LEU A 33 -2.18 5.63 -7.34
C LEU A 33 -2.66 6.72 -8.30
N ASN A 34 -2.71 6.43 -9.60
CA ASN A 34 -3.30 7.35 -10.58
C ASN A 34 -4.79 7.58 -10.35
N ILE A 35 -5.57 6.52 -10.08
CA ILE A 35 -7.01 6.65 -9.79
C ILE A 35 -7.22 7.46 -8.51
N LEU A 36 -6.48 7.16 -7.44
CA LEU A 36 -6.56 7.89 -6.18
C LEU A 36 -6.17 9.37 -6.34
N ASN A 37 -5.17 9.67 -7.17
CA ASN A 37 -4.77 11.05 -7.46
C ASN A 37 -5.86 11.79 -8.24
N SER A 38 -6.46 11.16 -9.26
CA SER A 38 -7.58 11.73 -10.03
C SER A 38 -8.82 11.93 -9.16
N PHE A 39 -9.17 10.94 -8.35
CA PHE A 39 -10.25 11.04 -7.38
C PHE A 39 -9.99 12.15 -6.36
N GLY A 40 -8.75 12.28 -5.89
CA GLY A 40 -8.33 13.33 -4.98
C GLY A 40 -8.51 14.74 -5.54
N LYS A 41 -8.23 14.93 -6.84
CA LYS A 41 -8.49 16.20 -7.53
C LYS A 41 -9.98 16.56 -7.59
N VAL A 42 -10.85 15.58 -7.76
CA VAL A 42 -12.31 15.79 -7.84
C VAL A 42 -12.93 15.99 -6.45
N SER A 43 -12.52 15.17 -5.48
CA SER A 43 -13.03 15.19 -4.09
C SER A 43 -12.38 16.26 -3.20
N GLY A 44 -11.29 16.87 -3.64
CA GLY A 44 -10.47 17.77 -2.83
C GLY A 44 -9.60 17.04 -1.78
N TYR A 45 -9.56 15.70 -1.78
CA TYR A 45 -8.79 14.93 -0.80
C TYR A 45 -7.39 14.59 -1.30
N LYS A 46 -6.35 14.84 -0.50
CA LYS A 46 -4.96 14.50 -0.85
C LYS A 46 -4.52 13.22 -0.14
N VAL A 47 -4.14 12.20 -0.91
CA VAL A 47 -3.56 10.97 -0.35
C VAL A 47 -2.14 11.25 0.15
N ASN A 48 -1.91 11.03 1.44
CA ASN A 48 -0.58 11.11 2.03
C ASN A 48 0.11 9.73 1.94
N LEU A 49 1.11 9.62 1.05
CA LEU A 49 1.84 8.37 0.81
C LEU A 49 2.89 8.05 1.89
N GLU A 50 3.41 9.06 2.59
CA GLU A 50 4.43 8.88 3.65
C GLU A 50 3.87 8.16 4.88
N LYS A 51 2.57 8.32 5.16
CA LYS A 51 1.88 7.63 6.25
C LYS A 51 1.39 6.22 5.88
N ARG A 52 1.59 5.79 4.63
CA ARG A 52 1.13 4.47 4.18
C ARG A 52 2.24 3.43 4.33
N GLU A 53 1.85 2.27 4.82
CA GLU A 53 2.75 1.12 4.96
C GLU A 53 2.35 0.05 3.95
N LEU A 54 3.37 -0.56 3.35
CA LEU A 54 3.21 -1.64 2.38
C LEU A 54 3.70 -2.94 2.99
N LEU A 55 2.86 -3.97 3.03
CA LEU A 55 3.31 -5.32 3.34
C LEU A 55 3.63 -6.04 2.04
N ALA A 56 4.92 -6.29 1.80
CA ALA A 56 5.39 -7.02 0.63
C ALA A 56 5.63 -8.49 1.00
N ILE A 57 4.95 -9.41 0.29
CA ILE A 57 5.00 -10.86 0.59
C ILE A 57 6.26 -11.51 0.00
N CYS A 58 6.78 -11.00 -1.12
CA CYS A 58 7.96 -11.57 -1.80
C CYS A 58 9.10 -10.56 -1.93
N GLN A 59 10.35 -11.03 -1.91
CA GLN A 59 11.54 -10.16 -2.02
C GLN A 59 11.63 -9.38 -3.34
N VAL A 60 11.17 -9.97 -4.45
CA VAL A 60 11.11 -9.29 -5.76
C VAL A 60 10.21 -8.06 -5.71
N ILE A 61 9.08 -8.18 -5.00
CA ILE A 61 8.16 -7.07 -4.78
C ILE A 61 8.75 -6.07 -3.81
N GLN A 62 9.45 -6.53 -2.77
CA GLN A 62 10.08 -5.66 -1.80
C GLN A 62 11.15 -4.75 -2.44
N SER A 63 12.02 -5.31 -3.29
CA SER A 63 13.07 -4.55 -3.97
C SER A 63 12.48 -3.56 -4.98
N ALA A 64 11.52 -4.01 -5.78
CA ALA A 64 10.81 -3.15 -6.73
C ALA A 64 9.99 -2.05 -6.03
N ALA A 65 9.35 -2.36 -4.89
CA ALA A 65 8.56 -1.38 -4.18
C ALA A 65 9.43 -0.32 -3.49
N ARG A 66 10.61 -0.70 -2.97
CA ARG A 66 11.59 0.24 -2.41
C ARG A 66 12.21 1.15 -3.47
N SER A 67 12.37 0.67 -4.70
CA SER A 67 12.94 1.48 -5.78
C SER A 67 11.89 2.36 -6.48
N GLN A 68 10.65 1.91 -6.59
CA GLN A 68 9.59 2.63 -7.31
C GLN A 68 8.71 3.51 -6.41
N PHE A 69 8.59 3.21 -5.11
CA PHE A 69 7.64 3.90 -4.25
C PHE A 69 8.25 4.37 -2.93
N LEU A 70 7.77 5.53 -2.46
CA LEU A 70 8.17 6.14 -1.18
C LEU A 70 7.41 5.57 0.02
N PHE A 71 6.90 4.34 -0.08
CA PHE A 71 6.20 3.69 1.03
C PHE A 71 7.18 3.12 2.03
N LYS A 72 6.76 3.08 3.30
CA LYS A 72 7.44 2.26 4.29
C LYS A 72 7.09 0.79 4.04
N VAL A 73 8.04 0.07 3.44
CA VAL A 73 7.88 -1.36 3.12
C VAL A 73 8.27 -2.22 4.30
N ASN A 74 7.32 -3.01 4.80
CA ASN A 74 7.50 -4.02 5.84
C ASN A 74 7.27 -5.42 5.27
N THR A 75 7.87 -6.45 5.87
CA THR A 75 7.82 -7.83 5.34
C THR A 75 7.44 -8.88 6.37
N LYS A 76 7.31 -8.52 7.65
CA LYS A 76 7.08 -9.48 8.72
C LYS A 76 5.71 -9.38 9.37
N LYS A 77 5.23 -8.16 9.57
CA LYS A 77 3.96 -7.87 10.23
C LYS A 77 3.65 -6.39 10.10
N PHE A 78 2.39 -6.04 10.24
CA PHE A 78 1.94 -4.67 10.38
C PHE A 78 0.86 -4.61 11.47
N LYS A 79 0.55 -3.41 11.95
CA LYS A 79 -0.44 -3.19 13.00
C LYS A 79 -1.72 -2.63 12.40
N TYR A 80 -2.84 -3.31 12.62
CA TYR A 80 -4.17 -2.88 12.18
C TYR A 80 -5.14 -2.87 13.34
N LEU A 81 -5.76 -1.72 13.61
CA LEU A 81 -6.73 -1.55 14.71
C LEU A 81 -6.24 -2.07 16.07
N GLY A 82 -4.92 -1.99 16.32
CA GLY A 82 -4.33 -2.49 17.57
C GLY A 82 -3.79 -3.92 17.50
N VAL A 83 -4.17 -4.70 16.49
CA VAL A 83 -3.80 -6.11 16.31
C VAL A 83 -2.60 -6.23 15.37
N TRP A 84 -1.66 -7.13 15.68
CA TRP A 84 -0.59 -7.50 14.77
C TRP A 84 -1.07 -8.55 13.79
N VAL A 85 -0.88 -8.29 12.50
CA VAL A 85 -1.24 -9.21 11.42
C VAL A 85 0.03 -9.58 10.66
N LEU A 86 0.19 -10.88 10.35
CA LEU A 86 1.33 -11.49 9.69
C LEU A 86 1.09 -11.62 8.18
#